data_AF-A0A9E7JUW5-F1
#
_entry.id   AF-A0A9E7JUW5-F1
#
_cell.length_a   1.000
_cell.length_b   1.000
_cell.length_c   1.000
_cell.angle_alpha   90.00
_cell.angle_beta   90.00
_cell.angle_gamma   90.00
#
_symmetry.space_group_name_H-M   'P 1'
#
loop_
_entity.id
_entity.type
_entity.pdbx_description
1 polymer ?
#
loop_
_entity_poly.entity_id
_entity_poly.type
_entity_poly.pdbx_seq_one_letter_code
_entity_poly.pdbx_strand_id
1 'polypeptide(L)'
;MGSGMEHKNALGYGLVICLAAVVTGYMWYVFWFLQRRVATNVQFRPGQAAPPVAEAGIDEATLKCYPKMAYSQAKLEQGTTATCCSICLGDYRDTDVLQMLPQCGHQFHVDCINRWLRSHASCPNCRSLQAPGS
;
A
#
# COMPACT_ATOMS: atom_id res chain seq x y z
N MET A 1 3.88 13.38 59.41
CA MET A 1 3.96 12.25 58.47
C MET A 1 3.12 12.57 57.24
N GLY A 2 3.69 12.72 56.05
CA GLY A 2 2.87 13.05 54.87
C GLY A 2 3.54 12.92 53.49
N SER A 3 4.87 13.04 53.36
CA SER A 3 5.51 13.07 52.03
C SER A 3 5.98 11.71 51.47
N GLY A 4 5.73 10.60 52.16
CA GLY A 4 6.26 9.29 51.79
C GLY A 4 5.42 8.50 50.76
N MET A 5 4.15 8.85 50.58
CA MET A 5 3.24 8.14 49.66
C MET A 5 3.21 8.74 48.25
N GLU A 6 3.57 10.01 48.07
CA GLU A 6 3.50 10.68 46.76
C GLU A 6 4.59 10.20 45.78
N HIS A 7 5.78 9.86 46.28
CA HIS A 7 6.91 9.42 45.45
C HIS A 7 6.75 8.01 44.86
N LYS A 8 6.11 7.08 45.59
CA LYS A 8 5.88 5.71 45.11
C LYS A 8 4.84 5.67 44.00
N ASN A 9 3.85 6.54 44.10
CA ASN A 9 2.80 6.68 43.11
C ASN A 9 3.33 7.39 41.86
N ALA A 10 4.22 8.39 42.00
CA ALA A 10 4.84 9.10 40.89
C ALA A 10 5.66 8.18 39.96
N LEU A 11 6.44 7.24 40.51
CA LEU A 11 7.19 6.26 39.72
C LEU A 11 6.28 5.26 39.01
N GLY A 12 5.21 4.81 39.67
CA GLY A 12 4.20 3.94 39.09
C GLY A 12 3.42 4.61 37.96
N TYR A 13 3.00 5.86 38.15
CA TYR A 13 2.29 6.64 37.13
C TYR A 13 3.16 6.91 35.91
N GLY A 14 4.46 7.19 36.10
CA GLY A 14 5.39 7.36 34.98
C GLY A 14 5.48 6.12 34.09
N LEU A 15 5.58 4.93 34.68
CA LEU A 15 5.65 3.68 33.93
C LEU A 15 4.34 3.36 33.20
N VAL A 16 3.20 3.57 33.87
CA VAL A 16 1.87 3.36 33.25
C VAL A 16 1.62 4.31 32.09
N ILE A 17 2.01 5.59 32.21
CA ILE A 17 1.88 6.59 31.14
C ILE A 17 2.78 6.23 29.95
N CYS A 18 4.02 5.83 30.19
CA CYS A 18 4.92 5.38 29.12
C CYS A 18 4.37 4.17 28.38
N LEU A 19 3.87 3.16 29.09
CA LEU A 19 3.26 1.98 28.46
C LEU A 19 2.00 2.35 27.68
N ALA A 20 1.13 3.20 28.22
CA ALA A 20 -0.05 3.68 27.52
C ALA A 20 0.31 4.46 26.24
N ALA A 21 1.32 5.33 26.28
CA ALA A 21 1.81 6.07 25.11
C ALA A 21 2.39 5.14 24.03
N VAL A 22 3.15 4.12 24.43
CA VAL A 22 3.69 3.13 23.50
C VAL A 22 2.58 2.28 22.89
N VAL A 23 1.61 1.82 23.69
CA VAL A 23 0.48 1.01 23.20
C VAL A 23 -0.41 1.84 22.28
N THR A 24 -0.76 3.07 22.66
CA THR A 24 -1.56 3.97 21.82
C THR A 24 -0.84 4.34 20.53
N GLY A 25 0.46 4.65 20.58
CA GLY A 25 1.29 4.91 19.40
C GLY A 25 1.42 3.68 18.50
N TYR A 26 1.60 2.49 19.07
CA TYR A 26 1.65 1.23 18.33
C TYR A 26 0.30 0.89 17.70
N MET A 27 -0.80 1.05 18.44
CA MET A 27 -2.16 0.89 17.91
C MET A 27 -2.46 1.91 16.82
N TRP A 28 -2.00 3.16 16.93
CA TRP A 28 -2.18 4.18 15.90
C TRP A 28 -1.29 3.94 14.68
N TYR A 29 -0.07 3.43 14.87
CA TYR A 29 0.82 2.98 13.79
C TYR A 29 0.27 1.76 13.06
N VAL A 30 -0.17 0.74 13.78
CA VAL A 30 -0.83 -0.45 13.22
C VAL A 30 -2.13 -0.05 12.55
N PHE A 31 -2.94 0.80 13.16
CA PHE A 31 -4.16 1.32 12.55
C PHE A 31 -3.86 2.15 11.31
N TRP A 32 -2.86 3.03 11.30
CA TRP A 32 -2.44 3.77 10.12
C TRP A 32 -1.81 2.86 9.06
N PHE A 33 -1.14 1.78 9.44
CA PHE A 33 -0.59 0.79 8.52
C PHE A 33 -1.69 -0.12 7.94
N LEU A 34 -2.66 -0.53 8.75
CA LEU A 34 -3.86 -1.27 8.35
C LEU A 34 -4.85 -0.38 7.60
N GLN A 35 -4.97 0.90 7.95
CA GLN A 35 -5.70 1.91 7.20
C GLN A 35 -4.90 2.33 5.96
N ARG A 36 -3.58 2.24 5.91
CA ARG A 36 -2.88 2.33 4.61
C ARG A 36 -3.10 1.08 3.75
N ARG A 37 -3.42 -0.05 4.38
CA ARG A 37 -3.93 -1.27 3.71
C ARG A 37 -5.43 -1.21 3.36
N VAL A 38 -6.25 -0.41 4.04
CA VAL A 38 -7.74 -0.39 3.91
C VAL A 38 -8.31 0.99 3.51
N ALA A 39 -7.83 2.08 4.08
CA ALA A 39 -8.07 3.48 3.69
C ALA A 39 -7.18 3.92 2.50
N THR A 40 -7.24 3.13 1.43
CA THR A 40 -7.21 3.66 0.05
C THR A 40 -8.50 4.43 -0.28
N ASN A 41 -9.30 4.82 0.71
CA ASN A 41 -10.32 5.86 0.59
C ASN A 41 -9.78 7.18 1.17
N VAL A 42 -9.50 8.14 0.26
CA VAL A 42 -9.53 9.60 0.48
C VAL A 42 -8.32 10.16 1.27
N GLN A 43 -7.37 10.96 0.76
CA GLN A 43 -7.34 12.03 -0.25
C GLN A 43 -5.94 12.10 -0.91
N PHE A 44 -5.87 12.33 -2.23
CA PHE A 44 -4.76 13.09 -2.83
C PHE A 44 -5.33 14.42 -3.33
N ARG A 45 -4.61 15.49 -3.00
CA ARG A 45 -4.99 16.90 -3.10
C ARG A 45 -5.20 17.29 -4.58
N PRO A 46 -6.37 17.82 -4.99
CA PRO A 46 -6.56 18.34 -6.33
C PRO A 46 -5.91 19.72 -6.42
N GLY A 47 -5.07 19.92 -7.43
CA GLY A 47 -4.55 21.24 -7.74
C GLY A 47 -3.19 21.22 -8.40
N GLN A 48 -3.15 20.84 -9.68
CA GLN A 48 -2.51 21.68 -10.70
C GLN A 48 -2.92 21.22 -12.11
N ALA A 49 -3.24 22.23 -12.92
CA ALA A 49 -3.96 22.15 -14.19
C ALA A 49 -3.20 21.43 -15.31
N ALA A 50 -3.97 20.79 -16.18
CA ALA A 50 -3.53 20.13 -17.40
C ALA A 50 -3.00 21.10 -18.47
N PRO A 51 -2.02 20.68 -19.30
CA PRO A 51 -2.01 20.93 -20.73
C PRO A 51 -2.61 19.73 -21.49
N PRO A 52 -3.15 19.93 -22.70
CA PRO A 52 -3.96 18.95 -23.39
C PRO A 52 -3.11 17.93 -24.16
N VAL A 53 -3.74 16.77 -24.38
CA VAL A 53 -3.39 15.67 -25.32
C VAL A 53 -2.64 14.47 -24.70
N ALA A 54 -3.46 13.43 -24.43
CA ALA A 54 -3.15 11.99 -24.43
C ALA A 54 -2.39 11.35 -23.24
N GLU A 55 -2.92 11.47 -22.02
CA GLU A 55 -2.68 10.49 -20.93
C GLU A 55 -4.04 10.03 -20.38
N ALA A 56 -4.91 9.52 -21.25
CA ALA A 56 -6.16 8.92 -20.79
C ALA A 56 -5.79 7.66 -20.00
N GLY A 57 -5.92 7.72 -18.68
CA GLY A 57 -5.81 6.55 -17.82
C GLY A 57 -6.74 5.44 -18.30
N ILE A 58 -6.38 4.21 -17.95
CA ILE A 58 -7.11 3.02 -18.36
C ILE A 58 -8.38 2.93 -17.53
N ASP A 59 -9.50 2.62 -18.17
CA ASP A 59 -10.77 2.48 -17.50
C ASP A 59 -10.73 1.32 -16.49
N GLU A 60 -11.53 1.45 -15.42
CA GLU A 60 -11.51 0.48 -14.32
C GLU A 60 -11.97 -0.92 -14.76
N ALA A 61 -12.82 -1.02 -15.79
CA ALA A 61 -13.31 -2.31 -16.27
C ALA A 61 -12.17 -3.10 -16.92
N THR A 62 -11.39 -2.44 -17.76
CA THR A 62 -10.20 -2.99 -18.39
C THR A 62 -9.12 -3.40 -17.37
N LEU A 63 -8.91 -2.59 -16.34
CA LEU A 63 -7.97 -2.90 -15.26
C LEU A 63 -8.34 -4.17 -14.50
N LYS A 64 -9.63 -4.43 -14.32
CA LYS A 64 -10.10 -5.63 -13.61
C LYS A 64 -9.85 -6.92 -14.37
N CYS A 65 -9.74 -6.84 -15.71
CA CYS A 65 -9.46 -7.97 -16.59
C CYS A 65 -7.99 -8.40 -16.59
N TYR A 66 -7.09 -7.61 -16.01
CA TYR A 66 -5.67 -7.99 -15.99
C TYR A 66 -5.44 -9.20 -15.06
N PRO A 67 -4.48 -10.08 -15.41
CA PRO A 67 -4.22 -11.30 -14.64
C PRO A 67 -3.88 -10.99 -13.18
N LYS A 68 -4.56 -11.69 -12.26
CA LYS A 68 -4.35 -11.59 -10.82
C LYS A 68 -3.94 -12.95 -10.28
N MET A 69 -3.03 -12.95 -9.33
CA MET A 69 -2.57 -14.16 -8.64
C MET A 69 -2.16 -13.83 -7.21
N ALA A 70 -2.28 -14.78 -6.30
CA ALA A 70 -1.70 -14.64 -4.97
C ALA A 70 -0.17 -14.72 -5.05
N TYR A 71 0.54 -13.96 -4.21
CA TYR A 71 2.00 -14.03 -4.18
C TYR A 71 2.52 -15.42 -3.83
N SER A 72 1.84 -16.14 -2.91
CA SER A 72 2.14 -17.54 -2.61
C SER A 72 2.12 -18.44 -3.85
N GLN A 73 1.18 -18.19 -4.76
CA GLN A 73 1.06 -18.91 -6.03
C GLN A 73 2.15 -18.48 -7.02
N ALA A 74 2.39 -17.17 -7.17
CA ALA A 74 3.45 -16.63 -8.03
C ALA A 74 4.86 -17.12 -7.63
N LYS A 75 5.11 -17.25 -6.32
CA LYS A 75 6.36 -17.75 -5.75
C LYS A 75 6.58 -19.23 -6.05
N LEU A 76 5.50 -20.03 -6.07
CA LEU A 76 5.56 -21.47 -6.31
C LEU A 76 5.59 -21.82 -7.81
N GLU A 77 4.76 -21.16 -8.61
CA GLU A 77 4.54 -21.52 -10.02
C GLU A 77 5.47 -20.79 -11.00
N GLN A 78 5.84 -19.53 -10.70
CA GLN A 78 6.56 -18.67 -11.64
C GLN A 78 7.99 -18.35 -11.20
N GLY A 79 8.41 -18.81 -10.02
CA GLY A 79 9.75 -18.51 -9.47
C GLY A 79 10.03 -17.01 -9.41
N THR A 80 9.00 -16.20 -9.10
CA THR A 80 9.12 -14.73 -9.12
C THR A 80 10.23 -14.28 -8.18
N THR A 81 11.18 -13.49 -8.68
CA THR A 81 12.29 -12.93 -7.89
C THR A 81 11.90 -11.62 -7.19
N ALA A 82 10.75 -11.04 -7.57
CA ALA A 82 10.25 -9.83 -6.95
C ALA A 82 9.71 -10.15 -5.54
N THR A 83 10.31 -9.56 -4.52
CA THR A 83 9.92 -9.73 -3.11
C THR A 83 9.17 -8.52 -2.56
N CYS A 84 9.15 -7.40 -3.27
CA CYS A 84 8.50 -6.17 -2.86
C CYS A 84 7.84 -5.44 -4.03
N CYS A 85 6.86 -4.60 -3.72
CA CYS A 85 6.18 -3.74 -4.68
C CYS A 85 6.95 -2.43 -4.86
N SER A 86 7.35 -2.06 -6.08
CA SER A 86 8.07 -0.81 -6.33
C SER A 86 7.21 0.46 -6.22
N ILE A 87 5.87 0.33 -6.16
CA ILE A 87 4.95 1.47 -5.98
C ILE A 87 4.83 1.86 -4.51
N CYS A 88 4.62 0.88 -3.62
CA CYS A 88 4.44 1.13 -2.19
C CYS A 88 5.69 0.83 -1.34
N LEU A 89 6.74 0.26 -1.96
CA LEU A 89 7.98 -0.20 -1.33
C LEU A 89 7.75 -1.23 -0.21
N GLY A 90 6.59 -1.88 -0.20
CA GLY A 90 6.22 -2.91 0.78
C GLY A 90 6.54 -4.32 0.29
N ASP A 91 6.99 -5.18 1.19
CA ASP A 91 7.22 -6.59 0.92
C ASP A 91 5.92 -7.33 0.59
N TYR A 92 6.01 -8.31 -0.30
CA TYR A 92 4.90 -9.19 -0.63
C TYR A 92 4.69 -10.22 0.47
N ARG A 93 3.44 -10.37 0.88
CA ARG A 93 2.99 -11.43 1.78
C ARG A 93 2.30 -12.52 0.99
N ASP A 94 2.34 -13.76 1.49
CA ASP A 94 1.72 -14.92 0.83
C ASP A 94 0.23 -14.74 0.52
N THR A 95 -0.46 -13.93 1.34
CA THR A 95 -1.88 -13.57 1.18
C THR A 95 -2.14 -12.40 0.24
N ASP A 96 -1.09 -11.70 -0.20
CA ASP A 96 -1.25 -10.53 -1.05
C ASP A 96 -1.63 -10.94 -2.47
N VAL A 97 -2.58 -10.21 -3.06
CA VAL A 97 -2.96 -10.39 -4.45
C VAL A 97 -2.15 -9.45 -5.32
N LEU A 98 -1.39 -10.05 -6.23
CA LEU A 98 -0.59 -9.35 -7.22
C LEU A 98 -1.33 -9.32 -8.54
N GLN A 99 -1.21 -8.19 -9.23
CA GLN A 99 -1.69 -8.01 -10.59
C GLN A 99 -0.48 -7.91 -11.50
N MET A 100 -0.49 -8.74 -12.53
CA MET A 100 0.55 -8.79 -13.55
C MET A 100 0.11 -7.98 -14.76
N LEU A 101 0.99 -7.11 -15.25
CA LEU A 101 0.73 -6.35 -16.46
C LEU A 101 0.93 -7.23 -17.70
N PRO A 102 -0.08 -7.37 -18.58
CA PRO A 102 -0.03 -8.31 -19.70
C PRO A 102 1.07 -7.99 -20.72
N GLN A 103 1.43 -6.70 -20.87
CA GLN A 103 2.41 -6.27 -21.87
C GLN A 103 3.87 -6.44 -21.44
N CYS A 104 4.14 -6.54 -20.13
CA CYS A 104 5.52 -6.56 -19.62
C CYS A 104 5.78 -7.58 -18.51
N GLY A 105 4.77 -8.28 -18.00
CA GLY A 105 4.90 -9.27 -16.94
C GLY A 105 5.26 -8.73 -15.56
N HIS A 106 5.43 -7.41 -15.39
CA HIS A 106 5.71 -6.83 -14.08
C HIS A 106 4.52 -6.98 -13.13
N GLN A 107 4.85 -7.39 -11.90
CA GLN A 107 3.90 -7.70 -10.84
C GLN A 107 3.91 -6.59 -9.79
N PHE A 108 2.73 -6.20 -9.36
CA PHE A 108 2.49 -5.19 -8.33
C PHE A 108 1.29 -5.60 -7.50
N HIS A 109 1.10 -5.04 -6.30
CA HIS A 109 -0.20 -5.18 -5.61
C HIS A 109 -1.32 -4.66 -6.51
N VAL A 110 -2.43 -5.41 -6.59
CA VAL A 110 -3.64 -5.04 -7.36
C VAL A 110 -4.02 -3.58 -7.13
N ASP A 111 -4.10 -3.16 -5.87
CA ASP A 111 -4.51 -1.80 -5.51
C ASP A 111 -3.48 -0.75 -5.95
N CYS A 112 -2.19 -1.03 -5.81
CA CYS A 112 -1.12 -0.11 -6.16
C CYS A 112 -1.12 0.18 -7.67
N ILE A 113 -1.20 -0.86 -8.48
CA ILE A 113 -1.13 -0.70 -9.94
C ILE A 113 -2.44 -0.22 -10.54
N ASN A 114 -3.59 -0.62 -9.99
CA ASN A 114 -4.87 -0.06 -10.42
C ASN A 114 -4.98 1.42 -10.11
N ARG A 115 -4.41 1.89 -8.99
CA ARG A 115 -4.36 3.32 -8.70
C ARG A 115 -3.45 4.07 -9.66
N TRP A 116 -2.29 3.50 -9.98
CA TRP A 116 -1.36 4.09 -10.94
C TRP A 116 -1.98 4.21 -12.35
N LEU A 117 -2.57 3.12 -12.84
CA LEU A 117 -3.07 3.02 -14.21
C LEU A 117 -4.30 3.87 -14.51
N ARG A 118 -5.02 4.33 -13.46
CA ARG A 118 -6.09 5.34 -13.58
C ARG A 118 -5.58 6.71 -14.01
N SER A 119 -4.30 7.01 -13.78
CA SER A 119 -3.71 8.31 -14.12
C SER A 119 -2.61 8.21 -15.18
N HIS A 120 -2.02 7.03 -15.36
CA HIS A 120 -0.93 6.81 -16.31
C HIS A 120 -1.12 5.47 -17.00
N ALA A 121 -1.26 5.42 -18.33
CA ALA A 121 -1.45 4.17 -19.05
C ALA A 121 -0.13 3.37 -19.26
N SER A 122 0.86 3.52 -18.37
CA SER A 122 2.21 2.97 -18.54
C SER A 122 2.69 2.19 -17.32
N CYS A 123 3.58 1.23 -17.53
CA CYS A 123 4.19 0.45 -16.44
C CYS A 123 5.16 1.32 -15.60
N PRO A 124 5.07 1.32 -14.26
CA PRO A 124 6.00 2.06 -13.41
C PRO A 124 7.48 1.65 -13.58
N ASN A 125 7.73 0.37 -13.88
CA ASN A 125 9.09 -0.17 -13.94
C ASN A 125 9.74 0.04 -15.31
N CYS A 126 9.03 -0.25 -16.39
CA CYS A 126 9.59 -0.24 -17.75
C CYS A 126 8.94 0.76 -18.70
N ARG A 127 7.94 1.53 -18.24
CA ARG A 127 7.20 2.53 -19.02
C ARG A 127 6.48 1.98 -20.26
N SER A 128 6.36 0.66 -20.39
CA SER A 128 5.58 0.04 -21.47
C SER A 128 4.11 0.45 -21.33
N LEU A 129 3.53 0.97 -22.42
CA LEU A 129 2.11 1.30 -22.49
C LEU A 129 1.28 0.03 -22.30
N GLN A 130 0.27 0.10 -21.46
CA GLN A 130 -0.69 -0.96 -21.26
C GLN A 130 -1.86 -0.73 -22.23
N ALA A 131 -2.09 -1.68 -23.12
CA ALA A 131 -3.22 -1.62 -24.02
C ALA A 131 -4.53 -1.87 -23.25
N PRO A 132 -5.63 -1.21 -23.61
CA PRO A 132 -6.92 -1.61 -23.11
C PRO A 132 -7.24 -3.02 -23.62
N GLY A 133 -7.75 -3.87 -22.73
CA GLY A 133 -8.04 -5.26 -23.02
C GLY A 133 -9.00 -5.38 -24.21
N SER A 134 -8.56 -6.09 -25.24
CA SER A 134 -9.36 -6.50 -26.40
C SER A 134 -10.41 -7.53 -26.03
#